data_AF-A0A1S2KH00-F1
#
_entry.id   AF-A0A1S2KH00-F1
#
_cell.length_a   1.000
_cell.length_b   1.000
_cell.length_c   1.000
_cell.angle_alpha   90.00
_cell.angle_beta   90.00
_cell.angle_gamma   90.00
#
_symmetry.space_group_name_H-M   'P 1'
#
loop_
_entity.id
_entity.type
_entity.pdbx_description
1 polymer ?
#
loop_
_entity_poly.entity_id
_entity_poly.type
_entity_poly.pdbx_seq_one_letter_code
_entity_poly.pdbx_strand_id
1 'polypeptide(L)'
;MPRRFHTAVARAHLEQTERHGRCPREPYAREVEHAHGVHRFEPECSGRRASRWTKDVTAPETTTLVPAFVDAAPAAREGRPSPGPAAGAG
;
A
#
# COMPACT_ATOMS: atom_id res chain seq x y z
N MET A 1 15.90 7.63 5.39
CA MET A 1 14.47 8.01 5.33
C MET A 1 13.77 7.46 6.58
N PRO A 2 12.80 8.16 7.21
CA PRO A 2 12.14 7.64 8.40
C PRO A 2 11.35 6.35 8.16
N ARG A 3 11.34 5.43 9.15
CA ARG A 3 10.69 4.11 9.07
C ARG A 3 9.25 4.15 8.53
N ARG A 4 8.45 5.11 9.00
CA ARG A 4 7.05 5.26 8.58
C ARG A 4 6.88 5.40 7.05
N PHE A 5 7.87 5.97 6.37
CA PHE A 5 7.84 6.09 4.91
C PHE A 5 8.19 4.76 4.25
N HIS A 6 9.15 4.01 4.79
CA HIS A 6 9.45 2.66 4.31
C HIS A 6 8.21 1.77 4.45
N THR A 7 7.53 1.80 5.60
CA THR A 7 6.26 1.09 5.80
C THR A 7 5.20 1.51 4.77
N ALA A 8 5.07 2.80 4.46
CA ALA A 8 4.09 3.29 3.49
C ALA A 8 4.40 2.86 2.05
N VAL A 9 5.67 2.90 1.65
CA VAL A 9 6.13 2.43 0.33
C VAL A 9 5.91 0.93 0.19
N ALA A 10 6.32 0.14 1.18
CA ALA A 10 6.11 -1.30 1.18
C ALA A 10 4.62 -1.67 1.16
N ARG A 11 3.79 -0.99 1.96
CA ARG A 11 2.32 -1.16 1.93
C ARG A 11 1.78 -0.91 0.53
N ALA A 12 2.01 0.28 -0.02
CA ALA A 12 1.46 0.65 -1.32
C ALA A 12 1.90 -0.31 -2.44
N HIS A 13 3.16 -0.77 -2.39
CA HIS A 13 3.65 -1.78 -3.31
C HIS A 13 2.87 -3.09 -3.21
N LEU A 14 2.71 -3.64 -1.99
CA LEU A 14 1.99 -4.90 -1.78
C LEU A 14 0.52 -4.79 -2.19
N GLU A 15 -0.15 -3.69 -1.85
CA GLU A 15 -1.55 -3.46 -2.26
C GLU A 15 -1.69 -3.42 -3.79
N GLN A 16 -0.68 -2.89 -4.50
CA GLN A 16 -0.68 -2.81 -5.96
C GLN A 16 -0.32 -4.14 -6.64
N THR A 17 0.62 -4.91 -6.11
CA THR A 17 1.20 -6.10 -6.80
C THR A 17 0.68 -7.44 -6.31
N GLU A 18 0.31 -7.55 -5.03
CA GLU A 18 -0.11 -8.82 -4.45
C GLU A 18 -1.59 -9.09 -4.71
N ARG A 19 -1.92 -10.31 -5.11
CA ARG A 19 -3.30 -10.77 -5.28
C ARG A 19 -3.43 -12.18 -4.74
N HIS A 20 -4.56 -12.51 -4.13
CA HIS A 20 -4.87 -13.90 -3.81
C HIS A 20 -5.47 -14.59 -5.04
N GLY A 21 -4.76 -15.58 -5.57
CA GLY A 21 -5.17 -16.30 -6.77
C GLY A 21 -5.45 -15.37 -7.95
N ARG A 22 -6.64 -15.46 -8.55
CA ARG A 22 -7.08 -14.62 -9.68
C ARG A 22 -7.96 -13.44 -9.26
N CYS A 23 -7.95 -13.05 -7.99
CA CYS A 23 -8.77 -11.93 -7.55
C CYS A 23 -8.28 -10.61 -8.17
N PRO A 24 -9.17 -9.81 -8.79
CA PRO A 24 -8.76 -8.53 -9.38
C PRO A 24 -8.63 -7.41 -8.34
N ARG A 25 -9.09 -7.62 -7.10
CA ARG A 25 -9.11 -6.58 -6.06
C ARG A 25 -7.75 -6.40 -5.43
N GLU A 26 -7.38 -5.14 -5.21
CA GLU A 26 -6.26 -4.77 -4.35
C GLU A 26 -6.55 -5.22 -2.91
N PRO A 27 -5.64 -5.97 -2.28
CA PRO A 27 -5.75 -6.23 -0.84
C PRO A 27 -5.42 -4.96 -0.06
N TYR A 28 -5.82 -4.92 1.19
CA TYR A 28 -5.29 -3.98 2.18
C TYR A 28 -4.11 -4.63 2.90
N ALA A 29 -2.96 -3.94 2.99
CA ALA A 29 -1.76 -4.51 3.60
C ALA A 29 -1.46 -3.88 4.98
N ARG A 30 -1.66 -4.67 6.04
CA ARG A 30 -1.35 -4.25 7.41
C ARG A 30 0.06 -4.67 7.81
N GLU A 31 0.88 -3.77 8.33
CA GLU A 31 2.14 -4.15 8.97
C GLU A 31 1.81 -4.79 10.33
N VAL A 32 2.30 -6.01 10.56
CA VAL A 32 2.04 -6.77 11.79
C VAL A 32 3.29 -6.92 12.64
N GLU A 33 4.48 -6.88 12.03
CA GLU A 33 5.75 -7.02 12.73
C GLU A 33 6.86 -6.30 11.96
N HIS A 34 7.85 -5.78 12.70
CA HIS A 34 9.10 -5.30 12.12
C HIS A 34 10.26 -5.73 13.02
N ALA A 35 11.06 -6.68 12.53
CA ALA A 35 12.17 -7.26 13.27
C ALA A 35 13.36 -7.46 12.34
N HIS A 36 14.57 -7.21 12.83
CA HIS A 36 15.83 -7.44 12.09
C HIS A 36 15.88 -6.79 10.69
N GLY A 37 15.22 -5.65 10.49
CA GLY A 37 15.17 -4.97 9.19
C GLY A 37 14.20 -5.60 8.18
N VAL A 38 13.31 -6.46 8.64
CA VAL A 38 12.25 -7.09 7.86
C VAL A 38 10.90 -6.58 8.34
N HIS A 39 10.11 -6.05 7.42
CA HIS A 39 8.72 -5.66 7.64
C HIS A 39 7.81 -6.82 7.23
N ARG A 40 7.09 -7.38 8.19
CA ARG A 40 6.07 -8.39 7.92
C ARG A 40 4.71 -7.73 7.78
N PHE A 41 4.08 -7.97 6.65
CA PHE A 41 2.74 -7.52 6.33
C PHE A 41 1.78 -8.69 6.25
N GLU A 42 0.53 -8.44 6.62
CA GLU A 42 -0.62 -9.30 6.36
C GLU A 42 -1.52 -8.60 5.33
N PRO A 43 -1.40 -8.95 4.03
CA PRO A 43 -2.41 -8.57 3.06
C PRO A 43 -3.75 -9.27 3.33
N GLU A 44 -4.82 -8.49 3.29
CA GLU A 44 -6.18 -8.93 3.49
C GLU A 44 -7.05 -8.49 2.30
N CYS A 45 -7.72 -9.45 1.66
CA CYS A 45 -8.78 -9.15 0.72
C CYS A 45 -10.14 -9.40 1.36
N SER A 46 -10.93 -8.34 1.53
CA SER A 46 -12.32 -8.43 1.97
C SER A 46 -13.24 -8.65 0.76
N GLY A 47 -13.82 -9.84 0.68
CA GLY A 47 -14.70 -10.25 -0.41
C GLY A 47 -15.52 -11.47 -0.04
N ARG A 48 -16.26 -12.04 -1.00
CA ARG A 48 -17.07 -13.26 -0.78
C ARG A 48 -16.26 -14.43 -0.19
N ARG A 49 -14.96 -14.47 -0.46
CA ARG A 49 -14.00 -15.34 0.21
C ARG A 49 -12.92 -14.45 0.79
N ALA A 50 -13.12 -14.00 2.02
CA ALA A 50 -12.08 -13.28 2.75
C ALA A 50 -10.81 -14.14 2.76
N SER A 51 -9.67 -13.54 2.47
CA SER A 51 -8.38 -14.24 2.44
C SER A 51 -7.34 -13.34 3.07
N ARG A 52 -6.50 -13.94 3.91
CA ARG A 52 -5.35 -13.31 4.55
C ARG A 52 -4.12 -14.16 4.31
N TRP A 53 -3.00 -13.53 4.07
CA TRP A 53 -1.71 -14.19 3.89
C TRP A 53 -0.60 -13.28 4.40
N THR A 54 0.64 -13.77 4.41
CA THR A 54 1.78 -13.03 4.95
C THR A 54 2.78 -12.72 3.85
N LYS A 55 3.37 -11.52 3.91
CA LYS A 55 4.49 -11.10 3.07
C LYS A 55 5.55 -10.40 3.89
N ASP A 56 6.79 -10.83 3.72
CA ASP A 56 7.94 -10.22 4.34
C ASP A 56 8.62 -9.32 3.30
N VAL A 57 8.91 -8.08 3.68
CA VAL A 57 9.60 -7.08 2.84
C VAL A 57 10.78 -6.56 3.62
N THR A 58 11.97 -6.71 3.07
CA THR A 58 13.21 -6.26 3.69
C THR A 58 13.41 -4.76 3.49
N ALA A 59 14.20 -4.14 4.37
CA ALA A 59 14.65 -2.75 4.22
C ALA A 59 15.35 -2.47 2.86
N PRO A 60 16.26 -3.33 2.35
CA PRO A 60 16.85 -3.13 1.02
C PRO A 60 15.80 -3.22 -0.09
N GLU A 61 14.87 -4.18 -0.07
CA GLU A 61 13.77 -4.23 -1.05
C GLU A 61 12.92 -2.97 -0.99
N THR A 62 12.58 -2.49 0.21
CA THR A 62 11.82 -1.25 0.35
C THR A 62 12.58 -0.06 -0.24
N THR A 63 13.91 -0.05 -0.15
CA THR A 63 14.75 1.01 -0.70
C THR A 63 14.75 1.01 -2.22
N THR A 64 14.73 -0.17 -2.86
CA THR A 64 14.63 -0.26 -4.33
C THR A 64 13.25 0.14 -4.87
N LEU A 65 12.21 0.07 -4.04
CA LEU A 65 10.85 0.49 -4.39
C LEU A 65 10.62 1.99 -4.36
N VAL A 66 11.44 2.76 -3.64
CA VAL A 66 11.24 4.21 -3.45
C VAL A 66 11.18 4.98 -4.77
N PRO A 67 12.08 4.78 -5.76
CA PRO A 67 12.02 5.52 -7.03
C PRO A 67 10.68 5.30 -7.75
N ALA A 68 10.26 4.04 -7.93
CA ALA A 68 9.01 3.70 -8.58
C ALA A 68 7.78 4.29 -7.86
N PHE A 69 7.81 4.31 -6.53
CA PHE A 69 6.75 4.95 -5.74
C PHE A 69 6.68 6.46 -5.97
N VAL A 70 7.83 7.14 -6.03
CA VAL A 70 7.91 8.58 -6.31
C VAL A 70 7.45 8.88 -7.73
N ASP A 71 7.84 8.07 -8.71
CA ASP A 71 7.45 8.22 -10.11
C ASP A 71 5.95 7.99 -10.33
N ALA A 72 5.31 7.16 -9.51
CA ALA A 72 3.87 6.91 -9.56
C ALA A 72 3.03 7.99 -8.84
N ALA A 73 3.63 8.79 -7.95
CA ALA A 73 2.91 9.78 -7.16
C ALA A 73 2.16 10.86 -7.98
N PRO A 74 2.66 11.36 -9.12
CA PRO A 74 1.92 12.29 -9.97
C PRO A 74 0.61 11.69 -10.51
N ALA A 75 0.65 10.46 -11.04
CA ALA A 75 -0.52 9.79 -11.60
C ALA A 75 -1.62 9.54 -10.55
N ALA A 76 -1.24 9.26 -9.30
CA ALA A 76 -2.19 9.10 -8.20
C ALA A 76 -2.93 10.40 -7.82
N ARG A 77 -2.36 11.57 -8.11
CA ARG A 77 -2.95 12.88 -7.80
C ARG A 77 -3.99 13.32 -8.82
N GLU A 78 -3.82 12.92 -10.07
CA GLU A 78 -4.73 13.26 -11.17
C GLU A 78 -6.08 12.53 -11.08
N GLY A 79 -6.10 11.34 -10.45
CA GLY A 79 -7.33 10.56 -10.24
C GLY A 79 -8.19 10.98 -9.04
N ARG A 80 -7.71 11.88 -8.16
CA ARG A 80 -8.46 12.34 -6.98
C ARG A 80 -9.29 13.58 -7.35
N PRO A 81 -10.64 13.50 -7.43
CA PRO A 81 -11.46 14.69 -7.64
C PRO A 81 -11.19 15.69 -6.50
N SER A 82 -10.88 16.93 -6.88
CA SER A 82 -10.71 18.03 -5.93
C SER A 82 -11.98 18.18 -5.10
N PRO A 83 -11.91 18.30 -3.76
CA PRO A 83 -13.09 18.64 -2.97
C PRO A 83 -13.52 20.05 -3.40
N GLY A 84 -14.57 20.12 -4.22
CA GLY A 84 -15.16 21.39 -4.61
C GLY A 84 -15.63 22.16 -3.37
N PRO A 85 -15.60 23.51 -3.41
CA PRO A 85 -15.98 24.32 -2.25
C PRO A 85 -17.41 23.96 -1.82
N ALA A 86 -17.57 23.61 -0.54
CA ALA A 86 -18.87 23.40 0.06
C ALA A 86 -19.66 24.72 -0.02
N ALA A 87 -20.68 24.76 -0.88
CA ALA A 87 -21.63 25.85 -0.93
C ALA A 87 -22.45 25.81 0.37
N GLY A 88 -22.13 26.72 1.31
CA GLY A 88 -23.01 27.01 2.43
C GLY A 88 -24.27 27.66 1.92
N ALA A 89 -25.42 27.01 2.12
CA ALA A 89 -26.72 27.63 2.00
C ALA A 89 -27.13 28.13 3.40
N GLY A 90 -27.36 29.43 3.50
CA GLY A 90 -27.99 30.07 4.66
C GLY A 90 -29.50 29.94 4.66
#